data_AF-A0A3Q7PUN4-F1
#
_entry.id   AF-A0A3Q7PUN4-F1
#
_cell.length_a   1.000
_cell.length_b   1.000
_cell.length_c   1.000
_cell.angle_alpha   90.00
_cell.angle_beta   90.00
_cell.angle_gamma   90.00
#
_symmetry.space_group_name_H-M   'P 1'
#
loop_
_entity.id
_entity.type
_entity.pdbx_description
1 polymer ?
#
loop_
_entity_poly.entity_id
_entity_poly.type
_entity_poly.pdbx_seq_one_letter_code
_entity_poly.pdbx_strand_id
1 'polypeptide(L)'
;MRTLRRLKFMSSPSLSDLGKREPAAAGADERGTQQRRACANATWNSIHNGVIAVFQRKGLPDQELFSLNEGVRQLLKTELGSFFTEYLQNQLLTKGMVILRDKIRFYEGQKLLDSLAETWDFFFSDVLPTLQAIFYPVQGKEPSVRQLALLHFRNAITLSVKLEDALARTHARVPPAIVQMLLVLQGVHESRGVTKDYLRLETLIQKVVSPYLGTYGLYSGEGPFTHSCILAPDHPE
;
A
#
# COMPACT_ATOMS: atom_id res chain seq x y z
N MET A 1 71.33 -65.34 17.75
CA MET A 1 71.30 -64.19 16.83
C MET A 1 70.10 -63.32 17.17
N ARG A 2 70.34 -62.07 17.61
CA ARG A 2 69.31 -61.07 17.92
C ARG A 2 69.09 -60.20 16.68
N THR A 3 67.86 -60.09 16.20
CA THR A 3 67.48 -59.15 15.12
C THR A 3 66.52 -58.09 15.66
N LEU A 4 66.83 -56.85 15.30
CA LEU A 4 66.27 -55.60 15.81
C LEU A 4 64.78 -55.41 15.44
N ARG A 5 63.99 -54.90 16.39
CA ARG A 5 62.62 -54.41 16.15
C ARG A 5 62.67 -53.17 15.26
N ARG A 6 61.97 -53.20 14.12
CA ARG A 6 61.71 -52.01 13.29
C ARG A 6 60.34 -51.44 13.67
N LEU A 7 60.34 -50.25 14.28
CA LEU A 7 59.16 -49.42 14.47
C LEU A 7 58.58 -49.05 13.09
N LYS A 8 57.32 -49.44 12.81
CA LYS A 8 56.59 -48.96 11.62
C LYS A 8 56.08 -47.55 11.94
N PHE A 9 56.62 -46.57 11.22
CA PHE A 9 56.04 -45.23 11.12
C PHE A 9 54.59 -45.34 10.62
N MET A 10 53.65 -44.75 11.36
CA MET A 10 52.29 -44.50 10.88
C MET A 10 52.37 -43.42 9.80
N SER A 11 52.07 -43.78 8.57
CA SER A 11 51.91 -42.86 7.45
C SER A 11 50.61 -42.07 7.61
N SER A 12 50.71 -40.75 7.46
CA SER A 12 49.62 -39.79 7.42
C SER A 12 48.54 -40.17 6.38
N PRO A 13 47.27 -39.79 6.59
CA PRO A 13 46.25 -39.94 5.55
C PRO A 13 46.63 -39.08 4.34
N SER A 14 46.55 -39.69 3.16
CA SER A 14 46.72 -39.01 1.87
C SER A 14 45.62 -37.95 1.66
N LEU A 15 46.00 -36.77 1.18
CA LEU A 15 45.09 -35.67 0.76
C LEU A 15 44.25 -36.01 -0.49
N SER A 16 44.27 -37.25 -0.98
CA SER A 16 43.60 -37.65 -2.23
C SER A 16 42.10 -37.96 -2.09
N ASP A 17 41.53 -37.99 -0.88
CA ASP A 17 40.09 -38.26 -0.68
C ASP A 17 39.19 -37.01 -0.58
N LEU A 18 39.74 -35.80 -0.71
CA LEU A 18 38.95 -34.55 -0.66
C LEU A 18 38.32 -34.14 -2.01
N GLY A 19 38.63 -34.83 -3.11
CA GLY A 19 38.15 -34.49 -4.45
C GLY A 19 36.83 -35.16 -4.88
N LYS A 20 36.23 -36.01 -4.03
CA LYS A 20 34.99 -36.75 -4.36
C LYS A 20 33.83 -36.45 -3.41
N ARG A 21 33.80 -35.26 -2.79
CA ARG A 21 32.58 -34.76 -2.13
C ARG A 21 31.73 -33.97 -3.15
N GLU A 22 30.93 -34.76 -3.87
CA GLU A 22 29.62 -34.45 -4.44
C GLU A 22 29.42 -33.28 -5.44
N PRO A 23 29.15 -33.56 -6.73
CA PRO A 23 28.27 -32.71 -7.55
C PRO A 23 26.79 -32.80 -7.11
N ALA A 24 26.42 -33.78 -6.29
CA ALA A 24 25.07 -33.99 -5.79
C ALA A 24 24.64 -32.96 -4.73
N ALA A 25 25.55 -32.47 -3.90
CA ALA A 25 25.28 -31.45 -2.88
C ALA A 25 25.03 -30.07 -3.51
N ALA A 26 25.81 -29.70 -4.54
CA ALA A 26 25.59 -28.46 -5.30
C ALA A 26 24.26 -28.50 -6.09
N GLY A 27 23.96 -29.61 -6.76
CA GLY A 27 22.68 -29.79 -7.47
C GLY A 27 21.46 -29.89 -6.55
N ALA A 28 21.61 -30.39 -5.32
CA ALA A 28 20.55 -30.42 -4.31
C ALA A 28 20.30 -29.04 -3.70
N ASP A 29 21.33 -28.23 -3.49
CA ASP A 29 21.21 -26.85 -2.99
C ASP A 29 20.63 -25.90 -4.05
N GLU A 30 21.03 -26.06 -5.32
CA GLU A 30 20.40 -25.35 -6.45
C GLU A 30 18.93 -25.74 -6.65
N ARG A 31 18.58 -27.04 -6.56
CA ARG A 31 17.16 -27.47 -6.56
C ARG A 31 16.40 -26.95 -5.35
N GLY A 32 17.02 -26.92 -4.18
CA GLY A 32 16.42 -26.42 -2.94
C GLY A 32 16.17 -24.91 -2.96
N THR A 33 17.08 -24.13 -3.56
CA THR A 33 16.93 -22.68 -3.75
C THR A 33 15.90 -22.37 -4.83
N GLN A 34 15.87 -23.13 -5.93
CA GLN A 34 14.86 -22.99 -6.98
C GLN A 34 13.45 -23.34 -6.48
N GLN A 35 13.31 -24.41 -5.70
CA GLN A 35 12.04 -24.80 -5.08
C GLN A 35 11.54 -23.74 -4.09
N ARG A 36 12.43 -23.16 -3.27
CA ARG A 36 12.08 -22.06 -2.36
C ARG A 36 11.60 -20.81 -3.10
N ARG A 37 12.26 -20.43 -4.20
CA ARG A 37 11.83 -19.31 -5.05
C ARG A 37 10.48 -19.58 -5.71
N ALA A 38 10.26 -20.79 -6.24
CA ALA A 38 8.98 -21.17 -6.84
C ALA A 38 7.82 -21.11 -5.84
N CYS A 39 8.05 -21.57 -4.61
CA CYS A 39 7.08 -21.48 -3.52
C CYS A 39 6.75 -20.03 -3.16
N ALA A 40 7.77 -19.18 -2.97
CA ALA A 40 7.55 -17.76 -2.70
C ALA A 40 6.74 -17.07 -3.82
N ASN A 41 7.02 -17.38 -5.10
CA ASN A 41 6.28 -16.85 -6.23
C ASN A 41 4.81 -17.31 -6.26
N ALA A 42 4.54 -18.56 -5.88
CA ALA A 42 3.16 -19.05 -5.75
C ALA A 42 2.40 -18.30 -4.65
N THR A 43 3.03 -18.09 -3.49
CA THR A 43 2.47 -17.28 -2.39
C THR A 43 2.19 -15.84 -2.83
N TRP A 44 3.13 -15.21 -3.56
CA TRP A 44 2.94 -13.88 -4.15
C TRP A 44 1.71 -13.81 -5.04
N ASN A 45 1.57 -14.76 -5.97
CA ASN A 45 0.44 -14.79 -6.89
C ASN A 45 -0.90 -14.98 -6.17
N SER A 46 -0.92 -15.79 -5.10
CA SER A 46 -2.11 -15.97 -4.26
C SER A 46 -2.51 -14.66 -3.58
N ILE A 47 -1.58 -13.95 -2.95
CA ILE A 47 -1.83 -12.64 -2.31
C ILE A 47 -2.31 -11.62 -3.33
N HIS A 48 -1.66 -11.54 -4.48
CA HIS A 48 -2.07 -10.66 -5.56
C HIS A 48 -3.51 -10.92 -5.99
N ASN A 49 -3.84 -12.18 -6.27
CA ASN A 49 -5.18 -12.56 -6.73
C ASN A 49 -6.24 -12.28 -5.68
N GLY A 50 -5.99 -12.60 -4.41
CA GLY A 50 -6.91 -12.31 -3.31
C GLY A 50 -7.18 -10.81 -3.18
N VAL A 51 -6.12 -9.97 -3.20
CA VAL A 51 -6.27 -8.51 -3.15
C VAL A 51 -7.05 -7.98 -4.37
N ILE A 52 -6.75 -8.45 -5.57
CA ILE A 52 -7.48 -8.03 -6.77
C ILE A 52 -8.95 -8.47 -6.72
N ALA A 53 -9.25 -9.66 -6.19
CA ALA A 53 -10.62 -10.13 -6.00
C ALA A 53 -11.43 -9.21 -5.08
N VAL A 54 -10.80 -8.73 -4.00
CA VAL A 54 -11.39 -7.74 -3.09
C VAL A 54 -11.73 -6.46 -3.86
N PHE A 55 -10.79 -5.86 -4.60
CA PHE A 55 -11.07 -4.66 -5.42
C PHE A 55 -12.15 -4.88 -6.49
N GLN A 56 -12.34 -6.11 -6.95
CA GLN A 56 -13.37 -6.49 -7.91
C GLN A 56 -14.76 -6.71 -7.31
N ARG A 57 -14.96 -6.51 -6.00
CA ARG A 57 -16.21 -6.84 -5.26
C ARG A 57 -16.53 -8.34 -5.22
N LYS A 58 -15.55 -9.21 -5.42
CA LYS A 58 -15.76 -10.67 -5.35
C LYS A 58 -15.72 -11.20 -3.91
N GLY A 59 -15.16 -10.42 -2.98
CA GLY A 59 -14.89 -10.87 -1.61
C GLY A 59 -13.76 -11.89 -1.56
N LEU A 60 -13.55 -12.45 -0.36
CA LEU A 60 -12.68 -13.60 -0.12
C LEU A 60 -13.58 -14.78 0.30
N PRO A 61 -13.36 -16.01 -0.19
CA PRO A 61 -14.00 -17.21 0.32
C PRO A 61 -13.50 -17.53 1.74
N ASP A 62 -14.22 -18.44 2.39
CA ASP A 62 -13.92 -18.87 3.75
C ASP A 62 -12.47 -19.37 3.87
N GLN A 63 -11.81 -19.01 4.98
CA GLN A 63 -10.42 -19.36 5.31
C GLN A 63 -9.33 -18.77 4.38
N GLU A 64 -9.69 -18.12 3.27
CA GLU A 64 -8.68 -17.51 2.38
C GLU A 64 -7.94 -16.39 3.11
N LEU A 65 -8.64 -15.58 3.91
CA LEU A 65 -8.01 -14.51 4.69
C LEU A 65 -6.89 -15.04 5.61
N PHE A 66 -7.09 -16.19 6.25
CA PHE A 66 -6.08 -16.82 7.09
C PHE A 66 -4.88 -17.28 6.24
N SER A 67 -5.15 -17.95 5.13
CA SER A 67 -4.11 -18.41 4.19
C SER A 67 -3.28 -17.26 3.63
N LEU A 68 -3.93 -16.14 3.28
CA LEU A 68 -3.26 -14.93 2.82
C LEU A 68 -2.41 -14.28 3.91
N ASN A 69 -2.94 -14.19 5.14
CA ASN A 69 -2.21 -13.65 6.28
C ASN A 69 -0.93 -14.45 6.56
N GLU A 70 -1.02 -15.78 6.55
CA GLU A 70 0.13 -16.65 6.75
C GLU A 70 1.11 -16.53 5.57
N GLY A 71 0.61 -16.47 4.33
CA GLY A 71 1.44 -16.20 3.16
C GLY A 71 2.25 -14.92 3.28
N VAL A 72 1.64 -13.84 3.79
CA VAL A 72 2.33 -12.58 4.07
C VAL A 72 3.39 -12.77 5.16
N ARG A 73 3.11 -13.47 6.27
CA ARG A 73 4.10 -13.77 7.31
C ARG A 73 5.30 -14.53 6.77
N GLN A 74 5.07 -15.51 5.90
CA GLN A 74 6.15 -16.29 5.29
C GLN A 74 6.98 -15.43 4.36
N LEU A 75 6.35 -14.61 3.50
CA LEU A 75 7.07 -13.71 2.59
C LEU A 75 7.94 -12.70 3.34
N LEU A 76 7.45 -12.14 4.44
CA LEU A 76 8.22 -11.18 5.25
C LEU A 76 9.50 -11.76 5.86
N LYS A 77 9.57 -13.09 6.06
CA LYS A 77 10.77 -13.78 6.55
C LYS A 77 11.81 -14.02 5.44
N THR A 78 11.43 -13.84 4.18
CA THR A 78 12.33 -13.98 3.04
C THR A 78 13.01 -12.65 2.70
N GLU A 79 14.00 -12.69 1.81
CA GLU A 79 14.65 -11.50 1.25
C GLU A 79 13.66 -10.52 0.59
N LEU A 80 12.48 -11.01 0.17
CA LEU A 80 11.44 -10.21 -0.47
C LEU A 80 10.63 -9.35 0.53
N GLY A 81 10.78 -9.59 1.84
CA GLY A 81 10.09 -8.83 2.88
C GLY A 81 10.49 -7.35 2.96
N SER A 82 11.69 -7.00 2.50
CA SER A 82 12.19 -5.62 2.44
C SER A 82 11.46 -4.79 1.38
N PHE A 83 11.14 -5.38 0.23
CA PHE A 83 10.44 -4.73 -0.90
C PHE A 83 8.92 -4.72 -0.75
N PHE A 84 8.38 -5.31 0.32
CA PHE A 84 6.95 -5.51 0.47
C PHE A 84 6.12 -4.21 0.40
N THR A 85 6.62 -3.13 1.01
CA THR A 85 5.95 -1.83 1.00
C THR A 85 5.89 -1.22 -0.40
N GLU A 86 6.94 -1.41 -1.20
CA GLU A 86 6.98 -0.98 -2.59
C GLU A 86 6.00 -1.81 -3.43
N TYR A 87 5.99 -3.12 -3.24
CA TYR A 87 5.06 -4.01 -3.92
C TYR A 87 3.59 -3.66 -3.63
N LEU A 88 3.25 -3.44 -2.35
CA LEU A 88 1.91 -3.04 -1.95
C LEU A 88 1.46 -1.77 -2.69
N GLN A 89 2.32 -0.77 -2.80
CA GLN A 89 2.02 0.49 -3.50
C GLN A 89 1.95 0.30 -5.03
N ASN A 90 3.03 -0.20 -5.62
CA ASN A 90 3.26 -0.15 -7.06
C ASN A 90 2.51 -1.25 -7.82
N GLN A 91 2.20 -2.37 -7.18
CA GLN A 91 1.53 -3.49 -7.82
C GLN A 91 0.07 -3.59 -7.35
N LEU A 92 -0.15 -3.70 -6.05
CA LEU A 92 -1.47 -4.01 -5.52
C LEU A 92 -2.40 -2.80 -5.50
N LEU A 93 -2.02 -1.73 -4.80
CA LEU A 93 -2.84 -0.53 -4.66
C LEU A 93 -2.99 0.17 -6.01
N THR A 94 -1.92 0.28 -6.79
CA THR A 94 -1.98 0.89 -8.12
C THR A 94 -3.00 0.17 -9.01
N LYS A 95 -2.93 -1.17 -9.11
CA LYS A 95 -3.88 -1.95 -9.92
C LYS A 95 -5.30 -1.90 -9.35
N GLY A 96 -5.43 -2.01 -8.04
CA GLY A 96 -6.72 -1.93 -7.33
C GLY A 96 -7.45 -0.61 -7.56
N MET A 97 -6.73 0.52 -7.45
CA MET A 97 -7.31 1.85 -7.69
C MET A 97 -7.73 2.04 -9.15
N VAL A 98 -6.96 1.51 -10.11
CA VAL A 98 -7.37 1.55 -11.53
C VAL A 98 -8.69 0.81 -11.74
N ILE A 99 -8.89 -0.36 -11.11
CA ILE A 99 -10.16 -1.11 -11.18
C ILE A 99 -11.33 -0.27 -10.67
N LEU A 100 -11.16 0.45 -9.55
CA LEU A 100 -12.21 1.31 -8.99
C LEU A 100 -12.47 2.53 -9.87
N ARG A 101 -11.41 3.25 -10.24
CA ARG A 101 -11.47 4.47 -11.05
C ARG A 101 -12.14 4.22 -12.40
N ASP A 102 -11.79 3.11 -13.05
CA ASP A 102 -12.27 2.82 -14.40
C ASP A 102 -13.79 2.60 -14.45
N LYS A 103 -14.44 2.30 -13.31
CA LYS A 103 -15.90 2.24 -13.19
C LYS A 103 -16.58 3.61 -13.22
N ILE A 104 -15.88 4.68 -12.82
CA ILE A 104 -16.49 6.01 -12.62
C ILE A 104 -15.87 7.13 -13.46
N ARG A 105 -14.70 6.91 -14.09
CA ARG A 105 -13.91 7.97 -14.77
C ARG A 105 -14.63 8.69 -15.92
N PHE A 106 -15.69 8.08 -16.46
CA PHE A 106 -16.49 8.65 -17.55
C PHE A 106 -17.79 9.31 -17.08
N TYR A 107 -18.08 9.28 -15.78
CA TYR A 107 -19.25 9.94 -15.22
C TYR A 107 -18.94 11.40 -14.92
N GLU A 108 -19.98 12.25 -15.02
CA GLU A 108 -19.89 13.68 -14.78
C GLU A 108 -21.12 14.17 -13.99
N GLY A 109 -21.04 15.37 -13.42
CA GLY A 109 -22.14 16.00 -12.68
C GLY A 109 -22.66 15.14 -11.52
N GLN A 110 -23.98 15.11 -11.34
CA GLN A 110 -24.60 14.38 -10.22
C GLN A 110 -24.27 12.88 -10.24
N LYS A 111 -24.26 12.26 -11.44
CA LYS A 111 -23.93 10.84 -11.58
C LYS A 111 -22.51 10.54 -11.10
N LEU A 112 -21.55 11.44 -11.35
CA LEU A 112 -20.21 11.30 -10.81
C LEU A 112 -20.22 11.35 -9.28
N LEU A 113 -20.97 12.28 -8.68
CA LEU A 113 -21.05 12.40 -7.23
C LEU A 113 -21.64 11.12 -6.60
N ASP A 114 -22.76 10.63 -7.13
CA ASP A 114 -23.42 9.44 -6.61
C ASP A 114 -22.52 8.19 -6.76
N SER A 115 -21.91 7.99 -7.94
CA SER A 115 -21.01 6.85 -8.16
C SER A 115 -19.68 6.95 -7.40
N LEU A 116 -19.16 8.16 -7.17
CA LEU A 116 -17.97 8.35 -6.34
C LEU A 116 -18.28 8.04 -4.87
N ALA A 117 -19.45 8.45 -4.38
CA ALA A 117 -19.94 8.08 -3.05
C ALA A 117 -20.02 6.56 -2.89
N GLU A 118 -20.67 5.85 -3.81
CA GLU A 118 -20.75 4.38 -3.77
C GLU A 118 -19.38 3.69 -3.88
N THR A 119 -18.46 4.28 -4.65
CA THR A 119 -17.09 3.76 -4.79
C THR A 119 -16.30 3.95 -3.51
N TRP A 120 -16.47 5.11 -2.87
CA TRP A 120 -15.87 5.41 -1.58
C TRP A 120 -16.41 4.52 -0.47
N ASP A 121 -17.73 4.38 -0.34
CA ASP A 121 -18.33 3.54 0.71
C ASP A 121 -17.83 2.10 0.62
N PHE A 122 -17.78 1.54 -0.58
CA PHE A 122 -17.21 0.22 -0.82
C PHE A 122 -15.72 0.15 -0.49
N PHE A 123 -14.94 1.15 -0.93
CA PHE A 123 -13.52 1.16 -0.65
C PHE A 123 -13.25 1.25 0.87
N PHE A 124 -13.93 2.15 1.56
CA PHE A 124 -13.70 2.46 2.97
C PHE A 124 -14.26 1.38 3.91
N SER A 125 -15.39 0.78 3.56
CA SER A 125 -16.09 -0.19 4.41
C SER A 125 -15.69 -1.64 4.13
N ASP A 126 -15.35 -1.99 2.89
CA ASP A 126 -15.03 -3.37 2.50
C ASP A 126 -13.55 -3.54 2.15
N VAL A 127 -13.05 -2.76 1.18
CA VAL A 127 -11.69 -2.97 0.65
C VAL A 127 -10.63 -2.67 1.70
N LEU A 128 -10.67 -1.48 2.28
CA LEU A 128 -9.67 -1.00 3.22
C LEU A 128 -9.55 -1.90 4.46
N PRO A 129 -10.63 -2.27 5.17
CA PRO A 129 -10.55 -3.20 6.29
C PRO A 129 -10.02 -4.58 5.87
N THR A 130 -10.41 -5.08 4.70
CA THR A 130 -9.92 -6.37 4.19
C THR A 130 -8.42 -6.32 3.88
N LEU A 131 -7.93 -5.24 3.27
CA LEU A 131 -6.50 -5.02 3.07
C LEU A 131 -5.76 -4.97 4.40
N GLN A 132 -6.29 -4.24 5.39
CA GLN A 132 -5.70 -4.19 6.72
C GLN A 132 -5.66 -5.57 7.40
N ALA A 133 -6.65 -6.43 7.14
CA ALA A 133 -6.69 -7.79 7.67
C ALA A 133 -5.70 -8.74 6.97
N ILE A 134 -5.63 -8.71 5.63
CA ILE A 134 -4.65 -9.47 4.84
C ILE A 134 -3.23 -9.09 5.27
N PHE A 135 -2.99 -7.79 5.42
CA PHE A 135 -1.68 -7.20 5.73
C PHE A 135 -1.48 -6.91 7.21
N TYR A 136 -2.25 -7.53 8.10
CA TYR A 136 -2.02 -7.45 9.54
C TYR A 136 -0.56 -7.75 9.95
N PRO A 137 0.17 -8.70 9.33
CA PRO A 137 1.55 -8.99 9.73
C PRO A 137 2.56 -7.87 9.47
N VAL A 138 2.20 -6.80 8.73
CA VAL A 138 3.05 -5.62 8.53
C VAL A 138 2.69 -4.43 9.41
N GLN A 139 1.84 -4.63 10.44
CA GLN A 139 1.56 -3.60 11.44
C GLN A 139 2.85 -3.18 12.15
N GLY A 140 3.19 -1.89 12.04
CA GLY A 140 4.44 -1.32 12.58
C GLY A 140 5.40 -0.77 11.51
N LYS A 141 5.14 -1.01 10.22
CA LYS A 141 5.80 -0.27 9.15
C LYS A 141 5.09 1.07 8.91
N GLU A 142 5.86 2.16 8.93
CA GLU A 142 5.40 3.48 8.49
C GLU A 142 5.83 3.71 7.03
N PRO A 143 4.92 4.15 6.13
CA PRO A 143 3.51 4.43 6.37
C PRO A 143 2.64 3.15 6.49
N SER A 144 1.60 3.22 7.32
CA SER A 144 0.66 2.10 7.50
C SER A 144 -0.09 1.71 6.22
N VAL A 145 -0.59 0.47 6.15
CA VAL A 145 -1.43 -0.02 5.03
C VAL A 145 -2.62 0.90 4.78
N ARG A 146 -3.23 1.42 5.85
CA ARG A 146 -4.34 2.36 5.77
C ARG A 146 -3.92 3.68 5.12
N GLN A 147 -2.80 4.25 5.58
CA GLN A 147 -2.28 5.51 5.03
C GLN A 147 -1.94 5.35 3.54
N LEU A 148 -1.26 4.27 3.17
CA LEU A 148 -0.94 3.96 1.78
C LEU A 148 -2.21 3.84 0.93
N ALA A 149 -3.19 3.05 1.36
CA ALA A 149 -4.42 2.85 0.62
C ALA A 149 -5.23 4.14 0.45
N LEU A 150 -5.33 4.97 1.50
CA LEU A 150 -6.02 6.26 1.44
C LEU A 150 -5.29 7.28 0.55
N LEU A 151 -3.95 7.35 0.61
CA LEU A 151 -3.15 8.18 -0.30
C LEU A 151 -3.37 7.79 -1.77
N HIS A 152 -3.36 6.49 -2.05
CA HIS A 152 -3.63 5.98 -3.39
C HIS A 152 -5.06 6.31 -3.85
N PHE A 153 -6.06 6.19 -2.98
CA PHE A 153 -7.44 6.57 -3.32
C PHE A 153 -7.53 8.07 -3.65
N ARG A 154 -6.95 8.93 -2.80
CA ARG A 154 -6.90 10.39 -3.00
C ARG A 154 -6.30 10.74 -4.36
N ASN A 155 -5.10 10.21 -4.65
CA ASN A 155 -4.35 10.59 -5.84
C ASN A 155 -4.93 9.97 -7.12
N ALA A 156 -5.30 8.69 -7.08
CA ALA A 156 -5.70 7.95 -8.27
C ALA A 156 -7.19 8.07 -8.58
N ILE A 157 -8.03 8.52 -7.64
CA ILE A 157 -9.48 8.62 -7.84
C ILE A 157 -9.92 10.05 -7.59
N THR A 158 -9.91 10.52 -6.34
CA THR A 158 -10.49 11.81 -5.93
C THR A 158 -9.93 13.00 -6.71
N LEU A 159 -8.61 13.08 -6.88
CA LEU A 159 -7.95 14.18 -7.59
C LEU A 159 -7.87 14.00 -9.12
N SER A 160 -8.23 12.82 -9.61
CA SER A 160 -8.15 12.45 -11.03
C SER A 160 -9.47 12.59 -11.78
N VAL A 161 -10.61 12.44 -11.08
CA VAL A 161 -11.94 12.62 -11.67
C VAL A 161 -12.33 14.10 -11.65
N LYS A 162 -13.33 14.48 -12.46
CA LYS A 162 -13.84 15.86 -12.54
C LYS A 162 -14.73 16.24 -11.34
N LEU A 163 -14.27 15.94 -10.12
CA LEU A 163 -15.03 16.18 -8.89
C LEU A 163 -15.27 17.68 -8.66
N GLU A 164 -14.26 18.51 -8.94
CA GLU A 164 -14.39 19.96 -8.80
C GLU A 164 -15.53 20.53 -9.67
N ASP A 165 -15.57 20.13 -10.95
CA ASP A 165 -16.61 20.53 -11.89
C ASP A 165 -18.00 20.05 -11.45
N ALA A 166 -18.07 18.83 -10.91
CA ALA A 166 -19.32 18.27 -10.41
C ALA A 166 -19.85 19.02 -9.18
N LEU A 167 -18.96 19.42 -8.26
CA LEU A 167 -19.31 20.21 -7.08
C LEU A 167 -19.69 21.66 -7.41
N ALA A 168 -19.13 22.23 -8.48
CA ALA A 168 -19.39 23.61 -8.88
C ALA A 168 -20.78 23.85 -9.52
N ARG A 169 -21.56 22.79 -9.77
CA ARG A 169 -22.87 22.93 -10.42
C ARG A 169 -23.91 23.49 -9.44
N THR A 170 -24.75 24.42 -9.91
CA THR A 170 -25.78 25.12 -9.12
C THR A 170 -26.78 24.21 -8.40
N HIS A 171 -27.00 23.00 -8.90
CA HIS A 171 -27.92 22.01 -8.32
C HIS A 171 -27.21 20.71 -7.90
N ALA A 172 -25.90 20.78 -7.63
CA ALA A 172 -25.15 19.64 -7.13
C ALA A 172 -25.68 19.25 -5.74
N ARG A 173 -26.17 18.01 -5.61
CA ARG A 173 -26.48 17.41 -4.31
C ARG A 173 -25.28 16.60 -3.87
N VAL A 174 -24.51 17.11 -2.92
CA VAL A 174 -23.33 16.43 -2.40
C VAL A 174 -23.76 15.27 -1.48
N PRO A 175 -23.45 14.01 -1.80
CA PRO A 175 -23.73 12.89 -0.90
C PRO A 175 -22.90 13.00 0.39
N PRO A 176 -23.44 12.62 1.57
CA PRO A 176 -22.70 12.66 2.83
C PRO A 176 -21.38 11.86 2.80
N ALA A 177 -21.36 10.76 2.07
CA ALA A 177 -20.16 9.95 1.85
C ALA A 177 -19.02 10.74 1.18
N ILE A 178 -19.31 11.70 0.29
CA ILE A 178 -18.27 12.57 -0.30
C ILE A 178 -17.68 13.50 0.75
N VAL A 179 -18.53 14.08 1.61
CA VAL A 179 -18.06 14.96 2.70
C VAL A 179 -17.17 14.17 3.65
N GLN A 180 -17.62 12.99 4.08
CA GLN A 180 -16.85 12.10 4.94
C GLN A 180 -15.54 11.66 4.28
N MET A 181 -15.55 11.32 2.99
CA MET A 181 -14.36 10.98 2.21
C MET A 181 -13.34 12.10 2.24
N LEU A 182 -13.75 13.31 1.87
CA LEU A 182 -12.84 14.46 1.78
C LEU A 182 -12.21 14.80 3.13
N LEU A 183 -13.00 14.75 4.21
CA LEU A 183 -12.53 14.94 5.59
C LEU A 183 -11.57 13.84 6.05
N VAL A 184 -11.83 12.57 5.71
CA VAL A 184 -10.91 11.47 6.01
C VAL A 184 -9.60 11.64 5.25
N LEU A 185 -9.66 11.97 3.95
CA LEU A 185 -8.48 12.14 3.11
C LEU A 185 -7.64 13.36 3.51
N GLN A 186 -8.25 14.38 4.13
CA GLN A 186 -7.54 15.55 4.66
C GLN A 186 -6.49 15.15 5.70
N GLY A 187 -6.81 14.21 6.59
CA GLY A 187 -5.88 13.73 7.62
C GLY A 187 -4.76 12.82 7.09
N VAL A 188 -4.66 12.61 5.77
CA VAL A 188 -3.71 11.69 5.16
C VAL A 188 -2.62 12.46 4.41
N HIS A 189 -1.44 12.50 5.01
CA HIS A 189 -0.30 13.26 4.51
C HIS A 189 0.81 12.37 3.94
N GLU A 190 1.53 12.94 2.99
CA GLU A 190 2.79 12.40 2.47
C GLU A 190 3.93 12.84 3.39
N SER A 191 5.04 12.09 3.41
CA SER A 191 6.21 12.43 4.23
C SER A 191 6.93 13.72 3.81
N ARG A 192 6.63 14.25 2.62
CA ARG A 192 7.31 15.41 2.02
C ARG A 192 6.66 16.77 2.34
N GLY A 193 5.72 16.82 3.29
CA GLY A 193 5.03 18.05 3.68
C GLY A 193 3.88 18.44 2.73
N VAL A 194 3.53 19.73 2.71
CA VAL A 194 2.40 20.26 1.91
C VAL A 194 2.73 20.19 0.42
N THR A 195 1.89 19.47 -0.34
CA THR A 195 2.03 19.31 -1.80
C THR A 195 0.92 20.01 -2.57
N LYS A 196 1.14 20.26 -3.87
CA LYS A 196 0.10 20.84 -4.75
C LYS A 196 -1.17 19.98 -4.76
N ASP A 197 -1.02 18.66 -4.74
CA ASP A 197 -2.15 17.74 -4.70
C ASP A 197 -2.91 17.81 -3.38
N TYR A 198 -2.20 18.01 -2.26
CA TYR A 198 -2.84 18.28 -0.98
C TYR A 198 -3.63 19.60 -1.00
N LEU A 199 -3.06 20.68 -1.54
CA LEU A 199 -3.80 21.95 -1.67
C LEU A 199 -5.02 21.83 -2.58
N ARG A 200 -4.95 21.03 -3.66
CA ARG A 200 -6.13 20.70 -4.49
C ARG A 200 -7.22 19.97 -3.70
N LEU A 201 -6.84 19.07 -2.79
CA LEU A 201 -7.79 18.43 -1.90
C LEU A 201 -8.47 19.46 -0.97
N GLU A 202 -7.72 20.41 -0.41
CA GLU A 202 -8.30 21.48 0.41
C GLU A 202 -9.32 22.32 -0.34
N THR A 203 -9.05 22.68 -1.60
CA THR A 203 -10.02 23.38 -2.45
C THR A 203 -11.32 22.60 -2.62
N LEU A 204 -11.26 21.28 -2.72
CA LEU A 204 -12.46 20.43 -2.79
C LEU A 204 -13.22 20.42 -1.47
N ILE A 205 -12.52 20.35 -0.33
CA ILE A 205 -13.15 20.37 1.00
C ILE A 205 -13.88 21.69 1.24
N GLN A 206 -13.28 22.82 0.88
CA GLN A 206 -13.88 24.15 1.01
C GLN A 206 -15.22 24.30 0.29
N LYS A 207 -15.46 23.51 -0.77
CA LYS A 207 -16.75 23.53 -1.50
C LYS A 207 -17.87 22.80 -0.76
N VAL A 208 -17.54 21.94 0.20
CA VAL A 208 -18.51 21.06 0.88
C VAL A 208 -18.57 21.23 2.39
N VAL A 209 -17.59 21.91 2.99
CA VAL A 209 -17.50 22.21 4.42
C VAL A 209 -17.25 23.70 4.59
N SER A 210 -18.12 24.36 5.37
CA SER A 210 -17.97 25.77 5.74
C SER A 210 -18.41 25.97 7.20
N PRO A 211 -17.61 26.66 8.03
CA PRO A 211 -16.27 27.16 7.73
C PRO A 211 -15.22 26.03 7.64
N TYR A 212 -14.15 26.24 6.88
CA TYR A 212 -13.04 25.29 6.74
C TYR A 212 -11.71 25.96 7.11
N LEU A 213 -10.94 25.34 8.01
CA LEU A 213 -9.59 25.81 8.36
C LEU A 213 -8.57 24.98 7.58
N GLY A 214 -7.98 25.61 6.55
CA GLY A 214 -6.97 24.98 5.70
C GLY A 214 -5.56 25.51 5.95
N THR A 215 -4.61 25.07 5.11
CA THR A 215 -3.20 25.47 5.21
C THR A 215 -2.99 26.99 5.24
N TYR A 216 -3.79 27.75 4.49
CA TYR A 216 -3.70 29.21 4.41
C TYR A 216 -4.66 29.96 5.34
N GLY A 217 -5.31 29.26 6.29
CA GLY A 217 -6.20 29.86 7.27
C GLY A 217 -7.68 29.54 7.04
N LEU A 218 -8.54 30.37 7.64
CA LEU A 218 -9.99 30.14 7.68
C LEU A 218 -10.66 30.56 6.37
N TYR A 219 -11.42 29.64 5.79
CA TYR A 219 -12.31 29.85 4.66
C TYR A 219 -13.75 29.84 5.16
N SER A 220 -14.47 30.94 4.95
CA SER A 220 -15.91 31.03 5.21
C SER A 220 -16.58 31.35 3.88
N GLY A 221 -17.66 30.64 3.53
CA GLY A 221 -18.37 30.83 2.26
C GLY A 221 -18.93 32.25 2.01
N GLU A 222 -18.84 33.13 3.00
CA GLU A 222 -19.22 34.55 2.96
C GLU A 222 -18.05 35.45 2.54
N GLY A 223 -17.53 35.26 1.32
CA GLY A 223 -16.49 36.14 0.76
C GLY A 223 -15.20 36.25 1.61
N PRO A 224 -14.22 37.05 1.16
CA PRO A 224 -12.97 37.19 1.90
C PRO A 224 -13.22 38.02 3.16
N PHE A 225 -13.30 37.37 4.33
CA PHE A 225 -12.93 38.05 5.56
C PHE A 225 -11.41 38.31 5.49
N THR A 226 -11.04 39.57 5.32
CA THR A 226 -9.65 40.04 5.37
C THR A 226 -9.12 39.98 6.80
N HIS A 227 -8.92 38.77 7.33
CA HIS A 227 -8.15 38.58 8.55
C HIS A 227 -7.15 37.45 8.33
N SER A 228 -6.18 37.71 7.45
CA SER A 228 -4.92 36.98 7.45
C SER A 228 -4.28 37.17 8.83
N CYS A 229 -4.37 36.17 9.69
CA CYS A 229 -3.46 36.05 10.82
C CYS A 229 -2.08 35.69 10.26
N ILE A 230 -1.36 36.70 9.76
CA ILE A 230 0.07 36.58 9.49
C ILE A 230 0.73 36.49 10.86
N LEU A 231 1.29 35.32 11.17
CA LEU A 231 2.32 35.20 12.21
C LEU A 231 3.48 36.10 11.75
N ALA A 232 3.60 37.28 12.36
CA ALA A 232 4.75 38.15 12.17
C ALA A 232 6.00 37.41 12.67
N PRO A 233 7.10 37.36 11.90
CA PRO A 233 8.37 36.89 12.44
C PRO A 233 8.91 37.95 13.40
N ASP A 234 9.27 37.52 14.61
CA ASP A 234 10.01 38.34 15.58
C ASP A 234 11.28 38.90 14.92
N HIS A 235 11.43 40.22 14.96
CA HIS A 235 12.69 40.89 14.65
C HIS A 235 13.62 40.80 15.87
N PRO A 236 14.89 40.37 15.71
CA PRO A 236 15.91 40.65 16.71
C PRO A 236 16.50 42.05 16.49
N GLU A 237 16.76 42.75 17.60
CA GLU A 237 17.47 44.04 17.70
C GLU A 237 18.91 44.00 17.14
#